data_AF-A0AA47NVT6-F1
#
_entry.id   AF-A0AA47NVT6-F1
#
_cell.length_a   1.000
_cell.length_b   1.000
_cell.length_c   1.000
_cell.angle_alpha   90.00
_cell.angle_beta   90.00
_cell.angle_gamma   90.00
#
_symmetry.space_group_name_H-M   'P 1'
#
loop_
_entity.id
_entity.type
_entity.pdbx_description
1 polymer ?
#
loop_
_entity_poly.entity_id
_entity_poly.type
_entity_poly.pdbx_seq_one_letter_code
_entity_poly.pdbx_strand_id
1 'polypeptide(L)'
;MFKVSEPRSTRQQWQLAFISEFTMDIQHVAGRSNVVADCLSRAIIDTVHMGIDYAQMAVDQVSDPGIQAYRTAIISLQLADIKFDDTSLLCDVSAGQRRPIVPEGW
;
A
#
# COMPACT_ATOMS: atom_id res chain seq x y z
N MET A 1 13.63 41.50 1.27
CA MET A 1 13.00 41.19 -0.03
C MET A 1 11.84 40.24 0.26
N PHE A 2 10.59 40.70 0.17
CA PHE A 2 9.43 39.86 0.48
C PHE A 2 9.23 38.87 -0.66
N LYS A 3 9.24 37.58 -0.33
CA LYS A 3 9.03 36.51 -1.31
C LYS A 3 7.56 36.54 -1.69
N VAL A 4 7.24 36.90 -2.93
CA VAL A 4 5.87 36.84 -3.45
C VAL A 4 5.46 35.37 -3.45
N SER A 5 4.41 35.03 -2.70
CA SER A 5 3.86 33.67 -2.70
C SER A 5 3.14 33.42 -4.00
N GLU A 6 3.27 32.21 -4.55
CA GLU A 6 2.53 31.82 -5.74
C GLU A 6 1.00 31.92 -5.55
N PRO A 7 0.24 32.17 -6.63
CA PRO A 7 -1.22 32.20 -6.58
C PRO A 7 -1.78 30.86 -6.07
N ARG A 8 -2.68 30.92 -5.09
CA ARG A 8 -3.34 29.73 -4.55
C ARG A 8 -4.28 29.13 -5.60
N SER A 9 -4.25 27.80 -5.75
CA SER A 9 -5.19 27.10 -6.64
C SER A 9 -6.63 27.20 -6.12
N THR A 10 -7.63 27.02 -6.99
CA THR A 10 -9.05 27.05 -6.61
C THR A 10 -9.36 26.09 -5.45
N ARG A 11 -8.77 24.89 -5.49
CA ARG A 11 -8.90 23.90 -4.40
C ARG A 11 -8.35 24.44 -3.07
N GLN A 12 -7.16 25.05 -3.10
CA GLN A 12 -6.56 25.62 -1.89
C GLN A 12 -7.42 26.74 -1.31
N GLN A 13 -8.01 27.59 -2.16
CA GLN A 13 -8.87 28.68 -1.71
C GLN A 13 -10.14 28.15 -1.03
N TRP A 14 -10.80 27.16 -1.63
CA TRP A 14 -12.02 26.58 -1.06
C TRP A 14 -11.73 25.86 0.24
N GLN A 15 -10.63 25.11 0.32
CA GLN A 15 -10.25 24.42 1.53
C GLN A 15 -9.92 25.39 2.67
N LEU A 16 -9.25 26.51 2.36
CA LEU A 16 -8.98 27.55 3.36
C LEU A 16 -10.26 28.26 3.81
N ALA A 17 -11.19 28.55 2.89
CA ALA A 17 -12.47 29.13 3.23
C ALA A 17 -13.24 28.22 4.20
N PHE A 18 -13.34 26.93 3.88
CA PHE A 18 -13.98 25.94 4.73
C PHE A 18 -13.33 25.83 6.12
N ILE A 19 -11.99 25.73 6.20
CA ILE A 19 -11.30 25.65 7.51
C ILE A 19 -11.54 26.92 8.34
N SER A 20 -11.55 28.09 7.69
CA SER A 20 -11.75 29.39 8.36
C SER A 20 -13.13 29.58 8.99
N GLU A 21 -14.13 28.78 8.58
CA GLU A 21 -15.43 28.74 9.26
C GLU A 21 -15.33 28.16 10.67
N PHE A 22 -14.37 27.27 10.92
CA PHE A 22 -14.19 26.59 12.21
C PHE A 22 -13.06 27.19 13.05
N THR A 23 -11.93 27.50 12.42
CA THR A 23 -10.75 28.04 13.11
C THR A 23 -9.87 28.86 12.18
N MET A 24 -9.26 29.90 12.74
CA MET A 24 -8.21 30.67 12.06
C MET A 24 -6.82 30.45 12.69
N ASP A 25 -6.73 29.69 13.78
CA ASP A 25 -5.46 29.35 14.41
C ASP A 25 -4.82 28.16 13.70
N ILE A 26 -3.67 28.40 13.06
CA ILE A 26 -2.89 27.38 12.34
C ILE A 26 -1.55 27.22 13.06
N GLN A 27 -1.37 26.08 13.71
CA GLN A 27 -0.15 25.74 14.43
C GLN A 27 0.66 24.68 13.70
N HIS A 28 1.97 24.88 13.60
CA HIS A 28 2.86 23.88 13.04
C HIS A 28 3.17 22.78 14.07
N VAL A 29 2.81 21.54 13.73
CA VAL A 29 3.17 20.36 14.52
C VAL A 29 4.36 19.67 13.86
N ALA A 30 5.49 19.63 14.56
CA ALA A 30 6.67 18.92 14.06
C ALA A 30 6.40 17.41 13.94
N GLY A 31 7.02 16.75 12.97
CA GLY A 31 6.78 15.32 12.70
C GLY A 31 6.98 14.40 13.92
N ARG A 32 7.93 14.71 14.82
CA ARG A 32 8.15 13.96 16.07
C ARG A 32 6.97 14.03 17.04
N SER A 33 6.15 15.08 16.96
CA SER A 33 4.93 15.25 17.76
C SER A 33 3.67 14.83 16.99
N ASN A 34 3.79 14.54 15.69
CA ASN A 34 2.69 14.16 14.81
C ASN A 34 2.50 12.63 14.72
N VAL A 35 3.13 11.84 15.61
CA VAL A 35 3.20 10.37 15.50
C VAL A 35 1.82 9.74 15.37
N VAL A 36 0.84 10.15 16.19
CA VAL A 36 -0.51 9.57 16.15
C VAL A 36 -1.20 9.86 14.81
N ALA A 37 -1.20 11.10 14.35
CA ALA A 37 -1.82 11.46 13.08
C ALA A 37 -1.07 10.89 11.88
N ASP A 38 0.27 10.80 11.94
CA ASP A 38 1.08 10.14 10.92
C ASP A 38 0.78 8.63 10.87
N CYS A 39 0.70 7.94 12.01
CA CYS A 39 0.31 6.54 12.07
C CYS A 39 -1.11 6.29 11.55
N LEU A 40 -2.09 7.12 11.91
CA LEU A 40 -3.48 6.95 11.46
C LEU A 40 -3.69 7.35 10.00
N SER A 41 -2.99 8.37 9.50
CA SER A 41 -3.02 8.73 8.08
C SER A 41 -2.31 7.72 7.19
N ARG A 42 -1.32 7.02 7.74
CA ARG A 42 -0.60 5.90 7.11
C ARG A 42 -1.15 4.54 7.47
N ALA A 43 -2.17 4.47 8.31
CA ALA A 43 -2.92 3.25 8.48
C ALA A 43 -3.58 3.00 7.13
N ILE A 44 -2.85 2.29 6.26
CA ILE A 44 -3.42 1.25 5.44
C ILE A 44 -4.36 0.57 6.43
N ILE A 45 -5.65 0.60 6.14
CA ILE A 45 -6.61 -0.28 6.78
C ILE A 45 -5.95 -1.65 6.67
N ASP A 46 -5.22 -2.03 7.72
CA ASP A 46 -4.32 -3.17 7.68
C ASP A 46 -5.22 -4.29 7.29
N THR A 47 -4.92 -4.83 6.13
CA THR A 47 -5.85 -5.56 5.27
C THR A 47 -6.70 -6.44 6.14
N VAL A 48 -7.91 -5.98 6.46
CA VAL A 48 -8.92 -6.89 6.93
C VAL A 48 -9.10 -7.75 5.69
N HIS A 49 -8.52 -8.94 5.70
CA HIS A 49 -8.64 -9.92 4.63
C HIS A 49 -10.09 -10.43 4.59
N MET A 50 -11.05 -9.53 4.51
CA MET A 50 -12.45 -9.86 4.29
C MET A 50 -12.60 -10.12 2.79
N GLY A 51 -12.28 -11.35 2.39
CA GLY A 51 -12.72 -11.89 1.11
C GLY A 51 -11.66 -12.39 0.14
N ILE A 52 -10.38 -12.46 0.51
CA ILE A 52 -9.36 -13.12 -0.34
C ILE A 52 -9.12 -14.54 0.18
N ASP A 53 -9.48 -15.54 -0.62
CA ASP A 53 -9.25 -16.95 -0.31
C ASP A 53 -7.83 -17.37 -0.72
N TYR A 54 -6.87 -17.25 0.19
CA TYR A 54 -5.49 -17.66 -0.08
C TYR A 54 -5.31 -19.15 -0.34
N ALA A 55 -6.23 -20.00 0.13
CA ALA A 55 -6.15 -21.43 -0.14
C ALA A 55 -6.49 -21.70 -1.61
N GLN A 56 -7.55 -21.08 -2.12
CA GLN A 56 -7.90 -21.16 -3.54
C GLN A 56 -6.79 -20.53 -4.41
N MET A 57 -6.14 -19.44 -3.95
CA MET A 57 -5.04 -18.82 -4.70
C MET A 57 -3.85 -19.76 -4.83
N ALA A 58 -3.51 -20.49 -3.78
CA ALA A 58 -2.45 -21.48 -3.84
C ALA A 58 -2.75 -22.61 -4.84
N VAL A 59 -4.02 -23.03 -4.94
CA VAL A 59 -4.45 -24.01 -5.94
C VAL A 59 -4.29 -23.44 -7.36
N ASP A 60 -4.74 -22.21 -7.59
CA ASP A 60 -4.71 -21.59 -8.91
C ASP A 60 -3.26 -21.31 -9.34
N GLN A 61 -2.37 -20.93 -8.42
CA GLN A 61 -0.93 -20.80 -8.67
C GLN A 61 -0.27 -22.10 -9.14
N VAL A 62 -0.71 -23.26 -8.65
CA VAL A 62 -0.20 -24.56 -9.08
C VAL A 62 -0.67 -24.88 -10.50
N SER A 63 -1.92 -24.53 -10.83
CA SER A 63 -2.51 -24.80 -12.14
C SER A 63 -2.06 -23.85 -13.26
N ASP A 64 -1.64 -22.63 -12.91
CA ASP A 64 -1.31 -21.58 -13.87
C ASP A 64 0.09 -21.80 -14.50
N PRO A 65 0.19 -22.04 -15.82
CA PRO A 65 1.45 -22.29 -16.50
C PRO A 65 2.38 -21.05 -16.52
N GLY A 66 1.83 -19.84 -16.50
CA GLY A 66 2.60 -18.60 -16.39
C GLY A 66 3.29 -18.49 -15.03
N ILE A 67 2.61 -18.90 -13.97
CA ILE A 67 3.20 -18.96 -12.62
C ILE A 67 4.29 -20.02 -12.53
N GLN A 68 4.10 -21.18 -13.15
CA GLN A 68 5.15 -22.20 -13.22
C GLN A 68 6.37 -21.71 -14.01
N ALA A 69 6.18 -20.92 -15.08
CA ALA A 69 7.29 -20.34 -15.82
C ALA A 69 8.16 -19.42 -14.94
N TYR A 70 7.54 -18.62 -14.04
CA TYR A 70 8.28 -17.73 -13.14
C TYR A 70 9.23 -18.47 -12.18
N ARG A 71 8.96 -19.72 -11.82
CA ARG A 71 9.87 -20.52 -10.98
C ARG A 71 11.21 -20.82 -11.65
N THR A 72 11.24 -20.81 -12.98
CA THR A 72 12.44 -21.14 -13.77
C THR A 72 13.01 -19.94 -14.53
N ALA A 73 12.25 -18.85 -14.60
CA ALA A 73 12.66 -17.65 -15.31
C ALA A 73 13.82 -16.94 -14.60
N ILE A 74 14.76 -16.41 -15.41
CA ILE A 74 15.82 -15.54 -14.90
C ILE A 74 15.23 -14.13 -14.80
N ILE A 75 14.80 -13.77 -13.59
CA ILE A 75 14.18 -12.49 -13.28
C ILE A 75 14.87 -11.82 -12.08
N SER A 76 14.68 -10.51 -11.93
CA SER A 76 15.21 -9.75 -10.78
C SER A 76 14.41 -9.96 -9.49
N LEU A 77 13.23 -10.60 -9.56
CA LEU A 77 12.39 -10.91 -8.41
C LEU A 77 12.99 -12.06 -7.59
N GLN A 78 12.80 -12.01 -6.27
CA GLN A 78 13.18 -13.09 -5.38
C GLN A 78 11.92 -13.88 -5.02
N LEU A 79 11.64 -14.91 -5.80
CA LEU A 79 10.45 -15.75 -5.61
C LEU A 79 10.77 -16.88 -4.62
N ALA A 80 9.90 -17.05 -3.63
CA ALA A 80 9.98 -18.12 -2.66
C ALA A 80 8.59 -18.66 -2.34
N ASP A 81 8.50 -19.98 -2.12
CA ASP A 81 7.30 -20.61 -1.57
C ASP A 81 7.22 -20.30 -0.07
N ILE A 82 6.17 -19.60 0.32
CA ILE A 82 5.92 -19.21 1.70
C ILE A 82 4.75 -19.99 2.22
N LYS A 83 4.95 -20.68 3.34
CA LYS A 83 3.86 -21.33 4.06
C LYS A 83 2.89 -20.28 4.58
N PHE A 84 1.63 -20.39 4.17
CA PHE A 84 0.51 -19.60 4.62
C PHE A 84 -0.57 -20.56 5.12
N ASP A 85 -0.73 -20.64 6.44
CA ASP A 85 -1.58 -21.63 7.09
C ASP A 85 -1.23 -23.08 6.67
N ASP A 86 -2.17 -23.82 6.08
CA ASP A 86 -1.97 -25.18 5.58
C ASP A 86 -1.53 -25.25 4.10
N THR A 87 -1.39 -24.12 3.41
CA THR A 87 -0.96 -24.07 2.00
C THR A 87 0.37 -23.33 1.82
N SER A 88 0.94 -23.40 0.61
CA SER A 88 2.16 -22.67 0.23
C SER A 88 1.86 -21.74 -0.94
N LEU A 89 2.19 -20.46 -0.79
CA LEU A 89 2.02 -19.44 -1.84
C LEU A 89 3.38 -19.02 -2.39
N LEU A 90 3.48 -18.95 -3.71
CA LEU A 90 4.62 -18.33 -4.38
C LEU A 90 4.54 -16.80 -4.17
N CYS A 91 5.55 -16.25 -3.48
CA CYS A 91 5.63 -14.84 -3.14
C CYS A 91 6.96 -14.23 -3.59
N ASP A 92 6.92 -12.96 -4.00
CA ASP A 92 8.12 -12.12 -4.07
C ASP A 92 8.50 -11.62 -2.67
N VAL A 93 9.75 -11.83 -2.27
CA VAL A 93 10.33 -11.43 -0.99
C VAL A 93 11.38 -10.33 -1.10
N SER A 94 11.65 -9.82 -2.31
CA SER A 94 12.73 -8.86 -2.58
C SER A 94 12.66 -7.55 -1.76
N ALA A 95 11.44 -7.10 -1.41
CA ALA A 95 11.22 -5.84 -0.70
C ALA A 95 11.02 -5.99 0.81
N GLY A 96 11.31 -7.16 1.39
CA GLY A 96 11.14 -7.44 2.82
C GLY A 96 9.70 -7.70 3.27
N GLN A 97 8.70 -7.25 2.50
CA GLN A 97 7.31 -7.68 2.63
C GLN A 97 6.99 -8.77 1.61
N ARG A 98 6.23 -9.77 2.07
CA ARG A 98 5.84 -10.95 1.27
C ARG A 98 4.67 -10.57 0.36
N ARG A 99 4.87 -10.65 -0.96
CA ARG A 99 3.86 -10.29 -1.96
C ARG A 99 3.50 -11.51 -2.81
N PRO A 100 2.31 -12.10 -2.66
CA PRO A 100 1.91 -13.26 -3.46
C PRO A 100 1.78 -12.89 -4.94
N ILE A 101 2.23 -13.78 -5.82
CA ILE A 101 2.04 -13.65 -7.27
C ILE A 101 0.60 -14.06 -7.62
N VAL A 102 -0.14 -13.21 -8.31
CA VAL A 102 -1.55 -13.47 -8.61
C VAL A 102 -1.66 -14.24 -9.94
N PRO A 103 -2.34 -15.41 -9.98
CA PRO A 103 -2.65 -16.13 -11.23
C PRO A 103 -3.51 -15.31 -12.18
N GLU A 104 -3.42 -15.55 -13.49
CA GLU A 104 -4.22 -14.80 -14.48
C GLU A 104 -5.73 -15.05 -14.33
N GLY A 105 -6.12 -16.23 -13.84
CA GLY A 105 -7.52 -16.65 -13.64
C GLY A 105 -8.14 -16.33 -12.29
N TRP A 106 -7.45 -15.56 -11.43
CA TRP A 106 -7.84 -15.28 -10.04
C TRP A 106 -8.88 -14.16 -9.87
#